data_AF-A0A847XNB9-F1
#
_entry.id   AF-A0A847XNB9-F1
#
_cell.length_a   1.000
_cell.length_b   1.000
_cell.length_c   1.000
_cell.angle_alpha   90.00
_cell.angle_beta   90.00
_cell.angle_gamma   90.00
#
_symmetry.space_group_name_H-M   'P 1'
#
loop_
_entity.id
_entity.type
_entity.pdbx_description
1 polymer ?
#
loop_
_entity_poly.entity_id
_entity_poly.type
_entity_poly.pdbx_seq_one_letter_code
_entity_poly.pdbx_strand_id
1 'polypeptide(L)'
;MDNTMMPAENKHKKITTTIIILVVIGLLIFIAYSIQKNRKSNQPPVNTETGQSADGFPTVFYSYVGTIQKVDNGMITIMAPAEKNYLTADTVINVKTDGETAFVGQDKNFDINKIEPGQSGEFYKTTTIGFGDLKEGQEVTVIDYENVRGKTEFTAKRIEVNTIGK
;
A
#
# COMPACT_ATOMS: atom_id res chain seq x y z
N MET A 1 24.01 82.78 -1.44
CA MET A 1 24.02 81.69 -2.43
C MET A 1 24.31 80.43 -1.64
N ASP A 2 23.26 79.69 -1.29
CA ASP A 2 23.36 78.53 -0.39
C ASP A 2 23.23 77.24 -1.21
N ASN A 3 24.29 76.44 -1.22
CA ASN A 3 24.35 75.16 -1.91
C ASN A 3 23.72 74.08 -1.02
N THR A 4 22.52 73.62 -1.38
CA THR A 4 21.91 72.43 -0.78
C THR A 4 22.54 71.17 -1.36
N MET A 5 23.47 70.57 -0.61
CA MET A 5 23.93 69.19 -0.83
C MET A 5 22.80 68.21 -0.50
N MET A 6 22.39 67.39 -1.47
CA MET A 6 21.49 66.25 -1.21
C MET A 6 22.24 65.14 -0.44
N PRO A 7 21.58 64.43 0.50
CA PRO A 7 22.20 63.35 1.26
C PRO A 7 22.47 62.13 0.38
N ALA A 8 23.68 61.58 0.47
CA ALA A 8 24.08 60.38 -0.26
C ALA A 8 23.27 59.15 0.19
N GLU A 9 22.67 58.46 -0.76
CA GLU A 9 21.95 57.22 -0.54
C GLU A 9 22.89 56.13 0.01
N ASN A 10 22.62 55.61 1.21
CA ASN A 10 23.45 54.63 1.91
C ASN A 10 23.36 53.23 1.28
N LYS A 11 24.01 53.04 0.12
CA LYS A 11 24.08 51.77 -0.64
C LYS A 11 24.59 50.60 0.22
N HIS A 12 25.47 50.87 1.18
CA HIS A 12 26.02 49.85 2.08
C HIS A 12 24.95 49.18 2.96
N LYS A 13 23.93 49.91 3.42
CA LYS A 13 22.86 49.35 4.26
C LYS A 13 21.94 48.39 3.47
N LYS A 14 21.72 48.67 2.18
CA LYS A 14 20.95 47.80 1.28
C LYS A 14 21.72 46.51 0.96
N ILE A 15 23.02 46.62 0.69
CA ILE A 15 23.88 45.46 0.38
C ILE A 15 24.00 44.51 1.59
N THR A 16 24.23 45.03 2.79
CA THR A 16 24.32 44.21 4.01
C THR A 16 22.99 43.51 4.33
N THR A 17 21.85 44.18 4.10
CA THR A 17 20.53 43.58 4.31
C THR A 17 20.26 42.44 3.33
N THR A 18 20.64 42.59 2.06
CA THR A 18 20.51 41.53 1.04
C THR A 18 21.34 40.30 1.38
N ILE A 19 22.57 40.48 1.89
CA ILE A 19 23.44 39.35 2.29
C ILE A 19 22.82 38.56 3.44
N ILE A 20 22.28 39.24 4.45
CA ILE A 20 21.63 38.59 5.60
C ILE A 20 20.43 37.76 5.16
N ILE A 21 19.60 38.29 4.25
CA ILE A 21 18.44 37.56 3.71
C ILE A 21 18.87 36.28 2.98
N LEU A 22 19.93 36.34 2.17
CA LEU A 22 20.45 35.18 1.45
C LEU A 22 21.00 34.10 2.41
N VAL A 23 21.65 34.49 3.51
CA VAL A 23 22.14 33.55 4.53
C VAL A 23 20.98 32.88 5.25
N VAL A 24 19.93 33.61 5.60
CA VAL A 24 18.74 33.06 6.26
C VAL A 24 18.00 32.08 5.36
N ILE A 25 17.84 32.40 4.07
CA ILE A 25 17.22 31.49 3.10
C ILE A 25 18.05 30.21 2.95
N GLY A 26 19.38 30.32 2.86
CA GLY A 26 20.29 29.17 2.80
C GLY A 26 20.15 28.24 4.01
N LEU A 27 20.04 28.81 5.22
CA LEU A 27 19.83 28.06 6.47
C LEU A 27 18.49 27.30 6.47
N LEU A 28 17.40 27.93 6.02
CA LEU A 28 16.09 27.29 5.96
C LEU A 28 16.06 26.11 4.97
N ILE A 29 16.72 26.25 3.82
CA ILE A 29 16.84 25.17 2.82
C ILE A 29 17.64 23.99 3.41
N PHE A 30 18.75 24.26 4.11
CA PHE A 30 19.58 23.23 4.73
C PHE A 30 18.85 22.45 5.84
N ILE A 31 18.08 23.15 6.67
CA ILE A 31 17.26 22.52 7.73
C ILE A 31 16.17 21.65 7.10
N ALA A 32 15.44 22.16 6.10
CA ALA A 32 14.41 21.40 5.40
C ALA A 32 14.97 20.12 4.75
N TYR A 33 16.13 20.22 4.10
CA TYR A 33 16.82 19.07 3.50
C TYR A 33 17.26 18.04 4.54
N SER A 34 17.80 18.49 5.67
CA SER A 34 18.25 17.59 6.75
C SER A 34 17.08 16.84 7.41
N ILE A 35 15.95 17.51 7.62
CA ILE A 35 14.72 16.88 8.13
C ILE A 35 14.19 15.84 7.13
N GLN A 36 14.15 16.17 5.83
CA GLN A 36 13.64 15.26 4.81
C GLN A 36 14.53 14.03 4.61
N LYS A 37 15.86 14.18 4.70
CA LYS A 37 16.82 13.07 4.63
C LYS A 37 16.67 12.13 5.83
N ASN A 38 16.46 12.66 7.03
CA ASN A 38 16.32 11.86 8.25
C ASN A 38 14.94 11.20 8.41
N ARG A 39 13.92 11.63 7.66
CA ARG A 39 12.59 10.99 7.67
C ARG A 39 12.52 9.67 6.92
N LYS A 40 13.52 9.32 6.09
CA LYS A 40 13.50 8.09 5.28
C LYS A 40 14.06 6.82 5.97
N SER A 41 14.47 6.87 7.24
CA SER A 41 15.24 5.77 7.86
C SER A 41 14.73 5.25 9.20
N ASN A 42 13.45 5.44 9.53
CA ASN A 42 12.84 4.85 10.73
C ASN A 42 11.60 4.00 10.40
N GLN A 43 11.70 3.13 9.38
CA GLN A 43 10.83 1.96 9.39
C GLN A 43 11.46 0.96 10.37
N PRO A 44 10.78 0.60 11.47
CA PRO A 44 11.26 -0.47 12.33
C PRO A 44 11.42 -1.75 11.47
N PRO A 45 12.40 -2.61 11.79
CA PRO A 45 12.54 -3.88 11.10
C PRO A 45 11.22 -4.65 11.23
N VAL A 46 10.70 -5.13 10.09
CA VAL A 46 9.56 -6.04 10.07
C VAL A 46 10.04 -7.33 10.74
N ASN A 47 9.64 -7.54 12.00
CA ASN A 47 9.79 -8.83 12.65
C ASN A 47 8.92 -9.82 11.87
N THR A 48 9.55 -10.60 11.00
CA THR A 48 8.92 -11.79 10.45
C THR A 48 8.91 -12.81 11.56
N GLU A 49 7.82 -12.85 12.34
CA GLU A 49 7.59 -13.92 13.31
C GLU A 49 7.44 -15.23 12.54
N THR A 50 8.56 -15.91 12.28
CA THR A 50 8.63 -17.24 11.68
C THR A 50 8.36 -18.34 12.71
N GLY A 51 7.47 -18.08 13.68
CA GLY A 51 7.02 -19.09 14.62
C GLY A 51 6.13 -20.10 13.89
N GLN A 52 6.47 -21.38 13.95
CA GLN A 52 5.51 -22.44 13.62
C GLN A 52 4.76 -22.81 14.90
N SER A 53 3.44 -22.85 14.83
CA SER A 53 2.61 -23.38 15.90
C SER A 53 2.66 -24.91 15.96
N ALA A 54 2.14 -25.49 17.03
CA ALA A 54 2.14 -26.94 17.25
C ALA A 54 1.41 -27.75 16.16
N ASP A 55 0.54 -27.10 15.40
CA ASP A 55 -0.18 -27.65 14.23
C ASP A 55 0.66 -27.60 12.92
N GLY A 56 1.88 -27.07 12.97
CA GLY A 56 2.77 -26.93 11.81
C GLY A 56 2.48 -25.71 10.93
N PHE A 57 1.46 -24.91 11.25
CA PHE A 57 1.13 -23.68 10.51
C PHE A 57 1.90 -22.47 11.03
N PRO A 58 2.03 -21.40 10.24
CA PRO A 58 2.56 -20.13 10.72
C PRO A 58 1.71 -19.57 11.86
N THR A 59 2.34 -18.99 12.88
CA THR A 59 1.64 -18.26 13.95
C THR A 59 0.99 -16.97 13.43
N VAL A 60 1.51 -16.44 12.32
CA VAL A 60 1.04 -15.20 11.69
C VAL A 60 0.86 -15.41 10.19
N PHE A 61 -0.31 -15.07 9.68
CA PHE A 61 -0.57 -14.85 8.26
C PHE A 61 -1.70 -13.85 8.08
N TYR A 62 -1.79 -13.24 6.90
CA TYR A 62 -2.52 -11.98 6.69
C TYR A 62 -3.66 -12.09 5.67
N SER A 63 -3.92 -13.30 5.16
CA SER A 63 -4.83 -13.47 4.04
C SER A 63 -5.46 -14.84 3.97
N TYR A 64 -6.65 -14.89 3.38
CA TYR A 64 -7.26 -16.12 2.90
C TYR A 64 -7.46 -16.07 1.39
N VAL A 65 -7.31 -17.21 0.73
CA VAL A 65 -7.72 -17.44 -0.66
C VAL A 65 -9.01 -18.24 -0.66
N GLY A 66 -10.01 -17.82 -1.42
CA GLY A 66 -11.29 -18.52 -1.47
C GLY A 66 -12.18 -18.12 -2.63
N THR A 67 -13.33 -18.78 -2.75
CA THR A 67 -14.34 -18.47 -3.76
C THR A 67 -15.49 -17.69 -3.13
N ILE A 68 -15.89 -16.57 -3.75
CA ILE A 68 -17.05 -15.78 -3.29
C ILE A 68 -18.32 -16.62 -3.38
N GLN A 69 -18.99 -16.82 -2.25
CA GLN A 69 -20.29 -17.47 -2.14
C GLN A 69 -21.44 -16.46 -2.07
N LYS A 70 -21.18 -15.26 -1.53
CA LYS A 70 -22.19 -14.21 -1.39
C LYS A 70 -21.54 -12.83 -1.38
N VAL A 71 -22.22 -11.83 -1.97
CA VAL A 71 -21.86 -10.40 -1.90
C VAL A 71 -23.06 -9.64 -1.36
N ASP A 72 -22.91 -8.94 -0.23
CA ASP A 72 -24.02 -8.27 0.46
C ASP A 72 -23.53 -7.09 1.31
N ASN A 73 -24.14 -5.91 1.16
CA ASN A 73 -23.96 -4.74 2.04
C ASN A 73 -22.52 -4.45 2.50
N GLY A 74 -21.57 -4.37 1.57
CA GLY A 74 -20.16 -4.10 1.88
C GLY A 74 -19.43 -5.28 2.53
N MET A 75 -19.97 -6.48 2.45
CA MET A 75 -19.36 -7.72 2.93
C MET A 75 -19.39 -8.78 1.81
N ILE A 76 -18.37 -9.63 1.78
CA ILE A 76 -18.37 -10.85 1.00
C ILE A 76 -18.22 -12.06 1.91
N THR A 77 -18.87 -13.16 1.57
CA THR A 77 -18.65 -14.46 2.21
C THR A 77 -17.87 -15.32 1.23
N ILE A 78 -16.72 -15.85 1.64
CA ILE A 78 -15.90 -16.74 0.82
C ILE A 78 -15.85 -18.14 1.41
N MET A 79 -15.77 -19.15 0.55
CA MET A 79 -15.34 -20.50 0.92
C MET A 79 -13.83 -20.60 0.74
N ALA A 80 -13.09 -20.70 1.84
CA ALA A 80 -11.64 -20.84 1.84
C ALA A 80 -11.25 -22.33 1.97
N PRO A 81 -10.70 -22.96 0.93
CA PRO A 81 -10.31 -24.37 0.99
C PRO A 81 -9.03 -24.56 1.82
N ALA A 82 -8.95 -25.63 2.60
CA ALA A 82 -7.79 -25.91 3.45
C ALA A 82 -6.49 -26.06 2.66
N GLU A 83 -6.54 -26.60 1.45
CA GLU A 83 -5.35 -26.84 0.62
C GLU A 83 -4.64 -25.57 0.14
N LYS A 84 -5.33 -24.41 0.12
CA LYS A 84 -4.80 -23.11 -0.31
C LYS A 84 -4.50 -22.17 0.85
N ASN A 85 -4.79 -22.61 2.08
CA ASN A 85 -4.77 -21.76 3.26
C ASN A 85 -4.12 -22.50 4.44
N TYR A 86 -3.76 -21.76 5.49
CA TYR A 86 -3.29 -22.37 6.73
C TYR A 86 -4.49 -22.77 7.62
N LEU A 87 -5.31 -23.69 7.11
CA LEU A 87 -6.54 -24.18 7.75
C LEU A 87 -6.52 -25.71 7.86
N THR A 88 -7.18 -26.25 8.88
CA THR A 88 -7.30 -27.70 9.08
C THR A 88 -8.46 -28.32 8.28
N ALA A 89 -9.42 -27.50 7.87
CA ALA A 89 -10.57 -27.88 7.05
C ALA A 89 -11.08 -26.66 6.26
N ASP A 90 -11.83 -26.93 5.19
CA ASP A 90 -12.49 -25.89 4.41
C ASP A 90 -13.39 -25.05 5.34
N THR A 91 -13.23 -23.73 5.25
CA THR A 91 -13.85 -22.80 6.21
C THR A 91 -14.55 -21.67 5.47
N VAL A 92 -15.74 -21.31 5.94
CA VAL A 92 -16.46 -20.12 5.49
C VAL A 92 -15.90 -18.90 6.22
N ILE A 93 -15.48 -17.88 5.45
CA ILE A 93 -14.90 -16.64 5.98
C ILE A 93 -15.77 -15.45 5.54
N ASN A 94 -16.19 -14.63 6.50
CA ASN A 94 -16.91 -13.39 6.26
C ASN A 94 -15.93 -12.20 6.23
N VAL A 95 -15.95 -11.44 5.15
CA VAL A 95 -14.98 -10.38 4.91
C VAL A 95 -15.71 -9.07 4.71
N LYS A 96 -15.59 -8.18 5.69
CA LYS A 96 -16.12 -6.82 5.60
C LYS A 96 -15.21 -5.95 4.76
N THR A 97 -15.79 -4.94 4.13
CA THR A 97 -15.08 -3.90 3.40
C THR A 97 -15.45 -2.54 3.99
N ASP A 98 -14.52 -1.61 3.92
CA ASP A 98 -14.68 -0.24 4.36
C ASP A 98 -14.26 0.72 3.24
N GLY A 99 -14.29 2.04 3.53
CA GLY A 99 -13.86 3.06 2.57
C GLY A 99 -12.36 3.04 2.22
N GLU A 100 -11.56 2.24 2.93
CA GLU A 100 -10.12 2.09 2.72
C GLU A 100 -9.77 0.77 2.01
N THR A 101 -10.70 -0.17 1.88
CA THR A 101 -10.49 -1.43 1.18
C THR A 101 -10.13 -1.17 -0.29
N ALA A 102 -8.94 -1.61 -0.70
CA ALA A 102 -8.52 -1.58 -2.10
C ALA A 102 -9.02 -2.83 -2.85
N PHE A 103 -9.52 -2.65 -4.07
CA PHE A 103 -9.96 -3.77 -4.92
C PHE A 103 -9.13 -3.83 -6.20
N VAL A 104 -8.60 -5.01 -6.50
CA VAL A 104 -7.67 -5.23 -7.62
C VAL A 104 -8.10 -6.46 -8.41
N GLY A 105 -8.32 -6.31 -9.72
CA GLY A 105 -8.43 -7.42 -10.65
C GLY A 105 -7.06 -7.84 -11.16
N GLN A 106 -6.81 -9.14 -11.24
CA GLN A 106 -5.61 -9.72 -11.85
C GLN A 106 -5.96 -10.37 -13.18
N ASP A 107 -5.29 -9.95 -14.25
CA ASP A 107 -5.40 -10.63 -15.55
C ASP A 107 -4.45 -11.82 -15.55
N LYS A 108 -5.03 -13.03 -15.49
CA LYS A 108 -4.27 -14.29 -15.58
C LYS A 108 -4.37 -14.95 -16.95
N ASN A 109 -4.95 -14.27 -17.95
CA ASN A 109 -5.06 -14.78 -19.31
C ASN A 109 -3.75 -14.54 -20.08
N PHE A 110 -2.71 -15.27 -19.70
CA PHE A 110 -1.46 -15.31 -20.44
C PHE A 110 -1.01 -16.75 -20.65
N ASP A 111 -0.43 -16.99 -21.83
CA ASP A 111 0.14 -18.28 -22.18
C ASP A 111 1.55 -18.37 -21.58
N ILE A 112 1.71 -19.17 -20.54
CA ILE A 112 2.99 -19.37 -19.85
C ILE A 112 4.11 -19.81 -20.79
N ASN A 113 3.78 -20.48 -21.90
CA ASN A 113 4.76 -20.95 -22.88
C ASN A 113 5.28 -19.83 -23.78
N LYS A 114 4.64 -18.65 -23.75
CA LYS A 114 5.05 -17.45 -24.49
C LYS A 114 5.83 -16.45 -23.62
N ILE A 115 6.11 -16.79 -22.36
CA ILE A 115 6.86 -15.93 -21.45
C ILE A 115 8.33 -16.33 -21.51
N GLU A 116 9.16 -15.45 -22.08
CA GLU A 116 10.61 -15.62 -22.02
C GLU A 116 11.15 -15.41 -20.60
N PRO A 117 12.25 -16.09 -20.21
CA PRO A 117 12.89 -15.85 -18.92
C PRO A 117 13.19 -14.37 -18.69
N GLY A 118 12.69 -13.82 -17.58
CA GLY A 118 12.86 -12.41 -17.22
C GLY A 118 11.74 -11.47 -17.67
N GLN A 119 10.75 -11.93 -18.45
CA GLN A 119 9.64 -11.10 -18.93
C GLN A 119 8.33 -11.27 -18.14
N SER A 120 8.32 -12.08 -17.07
CA SER A 120 7.10 -12.39 -16.30
C SER A 120 6.35 -11.16 -15.76
N GLY A 121 7.06 -10.04 -15.53
CA GLY A 121 6.45 -8.80 -15.06
C GLY A 121 5.50 -8.14 -16.06
N GLU A 122 5.74 -8.28 -17.38
CA GLU A 122 4.91 -7.66 -18.42
C GLU A 122 3.55 -8.35 -18.58
N PHE A 123 3.48 -9.62 -18.16
CA PHE A 123 2.27 -10.43 -18.21
C PHE A 123 1.43 -10.29 -16.94
N TYR A 124 1.98 -9.76 -15.85
CA TYR A 124 1.26 -9.52 -14.61
C TYR A 124 0.54 -8.16 -14.67
N LYS A 125 -0.65 -8.15 -15.27
CA LYS A 125 -1.47 -6.94 -15.38
C LYS A 125 -2.50 -6.91 -14.27
N THR A 126 -2.50 -5.81 -13.52
CA THR A 126 -3.50 -5.53 -12.49
C THR A 126 -4.37 -4.34 -12.90
N THR A 127 -5.66 -4.42 -12.65
CA THR A 127 -6.61 -3.32 -12.86
C THR A 127 -7.28 -2.95 -11.55
N THR A 128 -7.47 -1.66 -11.29
CA THR A 128 -8.34 -1.23 -10.18
C THR A 128 -9.78 -1.57 -10.52
N ILE A 129 -10.48 -2.19 -9.58
CA ILE A 129 -11.92 -2.50 -9.66
C ILE A 129 -12.63 -1.90 -8.46
N GLY A 130 -13.95 -2.04 -8.36
CA GLY A 130 -14.75 -1.66 -7.19
C GLY A 130 -15.48 -2.84 -6.55
N PHE A 131 -16.08 -2.62 -5.38
CA PHE A 131 -16.91 -3.62 -4.70
C PHE A 131 -18.04 -4.15 -5.59
N GLY A 132 -18.62 -3.30 -6.43
CA GLY A 132 -19.70 -3.68 -7.37
C GLY A 132 -19.26 -4.63 -8.49
N ASP A 133 -17.96 -4.81 -8.71
CA ASP A 133 -17.42 -5.76 -9.70
C ASP A 133 -17.28 -7.18 -9.13
N LEU A 134 -17.42 -7.34 -7.80
CA LEU A 134 -17.35 -8.62 -7.12
C LEU A 134 -18.61 -9.45 -7.38
N LYS A 135 -18.43 -10.73 -7.69
CA LYS A 135 -19.51 -11.66 -8.04
C LYS A 135 -19.29 -13.02 -7.42
N GLU A 136 -20.38 -13.69 -7.10
CA GLU A 136 -20.37 -15.09 -6.68
C GLU A 136 -19.67 -15.95 -7.74
N GLY A 137 -18.90 -16.95 -7.26
CA GLY A 137 -18.09 -17.83 -8.10
C GLY A 137 -16.69 -17.31 -8.44
N GLN A 138 -16.35 -16.05 -8.14
CA GLN A 138 -14.99 -15.54 -8.34
C GLN A 138 -14.03 -16.05 -7.27
N GLU A 139 -12.83 -16.47 -7.68
CA GLU A 139 -11.72 -16.72 -6.76
C GLU A 139 -11.06 -15.40 -6.37
N VAL A 140 -10.87 -15.21 -5.07
CA VAL A 140 -10.30 -14.00 -4.49
C VAL A 140 -9.25 -14.30 -3.43
N THR A 141 -8.30 -13.39 -3.28
CA THR A 141 -7.43 -13.28 -2.11
C THR A 141 -7.90 -12.09 -1.28
N VAL A 142 -8.27 -12.33 -0.03
CA VAL A 142 -8.71 -11.32 0.93
C VAL A 142 -7.62 -11.08 1.95
N ILE A 143 -7.20 -9.83 2.13
CA ILE A 143 -6.00 -9.46 2.91
C ILE A 143 -6.38 -8.46 3.99
N ASP A 144 -6.05 -8.78 5.24
CA ASP A 144 -6.03 -7.90 6.39
C ASP A 144 -4.56 -7.72 6.77
N TYR A 145 -4.03 -6.50 6.83
CA TYR A 145 -2.61 -6.31 7.20
C TYR A 145 -2.32 -6.66 8.68
N GLU A 146 -3.32 -7.19 9.37
CA GLU A 146 -3.25 -7.81 10.70
C GLU A 146 -3.35 -9.33 10.63
N ASN A 147 -2.90 -10.02 11.68
CA ASN A 147 -2.97 -11.48 11.73
C ASN A 147 -4.43 -11.97 11.61
N VAL A 148 -4.72 -12.82 10.62
CA VAL A 148 -6.05 -13.42 10.38
C VAL A 148 -6.15 -14.86 10.84
N ARG A 149 -5.09 -15.43 11.45
CA ARG A 149 -5.08 -16.81 11.92
C ARG A 149 -6.26 -17.11 12.84
N GLY A 150 -7.05 -18.12 12.47
CA GLY A 150 -8.22 -18.57 13.21
C GLY A 150 -9.42 -17.61 13.17
N LYS A 151 -9.32 -16.47 12.49
CA LYS A 151 -10.45 -15.57 12.28
C LYS A 151 -11.33 -16.10 11.16
N THR A 152 -12.63 -16.20 11.42
CA THR A 152 -13.67 -16.46 10.40
C THR A 152 -14.38 -15.17 9.98
N GLU A 153 -14.03 -14.04 10.60
CA GLU A 153 -14.53 -12.72 10.24
C GLU A 153 -13.45 -11.65 10.42
N PHE A 154 -13.30 -10.76 9.44
CA PHE A 154 -12.41 -9.60 9.52
C PHE A 154 -12.74 -8.53 8.48
N THR A 155 -12.11 -7.35 8.57
CA THR A 155 -12.25 -6.28 7.58
C THR A 155 -11.04 -6.29 6.66
N ALA A 156 -11.24 -6.52 5.36
CA ALA A 156 -10.14 -6.55 4.42
C ALA A 156 -9.62 -5.14 4.12
N LYS A 157 -8.29 -5.01 4.05
CA LYS A 157 -7.60 -3.85 3.50
C LYS A 157 -7.36 -3.97 2.00
N ARG A 158 -7.34 -5.20 1.47
CA ARG A 158 -7.23 -5.44 0.03
C ARG A 158 -7.96 -6.72 -0.38
N ILE A 159 -8.66 -6.66 -1.51
CA ILE A 159 -9.29 -7.81 -2.16
C ILE A 159 -8.76 -7.91 -3.58
N GLU A 160 -8.14 -9.05 -3.90
CA GLU A 160 -7.62 -9.34 -5.22
C GLU A 160 -8.49 -10.38 -5.90
N VAL A 161 -9.04 -10.06 -7.07
CA VAL A 161 -9.91 -10.94 -7.85
C VAL A 161 -9.10 -11.57 -8.97
N ASN A 162 -9.12 -12.89 -9.05
CA ASN A 162 -8.59 -13.60 -10.20
C ASN A 162 -9.61 -13.49 -11.33
N THR A 163 -9.39 -12.55 -12.25
CA THR A 163 -10.25 -12.38 -13.41
C THR A 163 -9.98 -13.53 -14.38
N ILE A 164 -10.91 -14.48 -14.47
CA ILE A 164 -11.02 -15.33 -15.66
C ILE A 164 -11.53 -14.40 -16.76
N GLY A 165 -10.74 -14.18 -17.81
CA GLY A 165 -11.10 -13.19 -18.82
C GLY A 165 -12.44 -13.53 -19.50
N LYS A 166 -13.06 -12.45 -20.01
CA LYS A 166 -14.35 -12.42 -20.69
C LYS A 166 -14.56 -13.53 -21.70
#